data_AF-A0A927QP61-F1
#
_entry.id   AF-A0A927QP61-F1
#
_cell.length_a   1.000
_cell.length_b   1.000
_cell.length_c   1.000
_cell.angle_alpha   90.00
_cell.angle_beta   90.00
_cell.angle_gamma   90.00
#
_symmetry.space_group_name_H-M   'P 1'
#
loop_
_entity.id
_entity.type
_entity.pdbx_description
1 polymer ?
#
loop_
_entity_poly.entity_id
_entity_poly.type
_entity_poly.pdbx_seq_one_letter_code
_entity_poly.pdbx_strand_id
1 'polypeptide(L)'
;MLSGGYHHTLYESPSGFDSPSRNDADGVELITRYRTLESAGAGYTLHHDTVHRTETTVDTVSLLIRGPVEKRRALTADPGTGKFRFSLGRTMETPPEVAARRMSSAQFEAMFARLEELGIL
;
A
#
# COMPACT_ATOMS: atom_id res chain seq x y z
N MET A 1 3.05 21.78 -9.19
CA MET A 1 3.16 20.69 -10.20
C MET A 1 3.17 19.36 -9.46
N LEU A 2 2.64 18.26 -10.02
CA LEU A 2 2.78 16.93 -9.41
C LEU A 2 4.13 16.30 -9.80
N SER A 3 4.74 15.52 -8.90
CA SER A 3 6.06 14.90 -9.10
C SER A 3 6.05 13.40 -8.81
N GLY A 4 6.96 12.68 -9.47
CA GLY A 4 7.21 11.26 -9.28
C GLY A 4 6.33 10.34 -10.11
N GLY A 5 6.32 9.07 -9.73
CA GLY A 5 5.55 8.02 -10.39
C GLY A 5 5.60 6.69 -9.68
N TYR A 6 4.70 5.80 -10.07
CA TYR A 6 4.57 4.45 -9.53
C TYR A 6 4.83 3.41 -10.61
N HIS A 7 5.77 2.49 -10.35
CA HIS A 7 5.69 1.18 -11.00
C HIS A 7 4.67 0.35 -10.24
N HIS A 8 3.51 0.13 -10.86
CA HIS A 8 2.44 -0.65 -10.29
C HIS A 8 2.44 -2.03 -10.93
N THR A 9 2.64 -3.06 -10.14
CA THR A 9 2.56 -4.45 -10.57
C THR A 9 1.31 -5.08 -9.98
N LEU A 10 0.48 -5.68 -10.82
CA LEU A 10 -0.68 -6.47 -10.46
C LEU A 10 -0.33 -7.95 -10.61
N TYR A 11 -0.64 -8.71 -9.57
CA TYR A 11 -0.45 -10.16 -9.56
C TYR A 11 -1.78 -10.85 -9.78
N GLU A 12 -1.70 -12.07 -10.29
CA GLU A 12 -2.83 -13.01 -10.18
C GLU A 12 -3.17 -13.21 -8.70
N SER A 13 -4.46 -13.20 -8.38
CA SER A 13 -4.92 -13.50 -7.03
C SER A 13 -4.61 -14.97 -6.73
N PRO A 14 -3.68 -15.27 -5.79
CA PRO A 14 -3.33 -16.63 -5.47
C PRO A 14 -4.54 -17.35 -4.87
N SER A 15 -4.78 -18.60 -5.27
CA SER A 15 -5.87 -19.39 -4.72
C SER A 15 -5.73 -19.50 -3.20
N GLY A 16 -6.80 -19.20 -2.45
CA GLY A 16 -6.79 -19.26 -0.99
C GLY A 16 -6.00 -18.14 -0.31
N PHE A 17 -5.63 -17.06 -1.03
CA PHE A 17 -4.87 -15.94 -0.47
C PHE A 17 -5.52 -15.29 0.75
N ASP A 18 -6.84 -15.11 0.71
CA ASP A 18 -7.66 -14.58 1.82
C ASP A 18 -8.31 -15.68 2.68
N SER A 19 -7.87 -16.94 2.56
CA SER A 19 -8.44 -18.02 3.37
C SER A 19 -8.06 -17.85 4.85
N PRO A 20 -9.02 -17.91 5.79
CA PRO A 20 -8.72 -17.85 7.22
C PRO A 20 -7.94 -19.07 7.73
N SER A 21 -7.89 -20.16 6.96
CA SER A 21 -7.15 -21.38 7.29
C SER A 21 -5.72 -21.41 6.75
N ARG A 22 -5.28 -20.36 6.04
CA ARG A 22 -3.93 -20.30 5.48
C ARG A 22 -2.91 -20.10 6.59
N ASN A 23 -1.77 -20.80 6.50
CA ASN A 23 -0.63 -20.53 7.36
C ASN A 23 0.18 -19.36 6.78
N ASP A 24 0.32 -18.31 7.57
CA ASP A 24 0.99 -17.06 7.19
C ASP A 24 2.50 -17.25 6.96
N ALA A 25 3.07 -18.36 7.45
CA ALA A 25 4.44 -18.77 7.19
C ALA A 25 4.64 -19.39 5.79
N ASP A 26 3.57 -19.79 5.10
CA ASP A 26 3.65 -20.39 3.79
C ASP A 26 3.85 -19.29 2.73
N GLY A 27 4.97 -19.39 2.01
CA GLY A 27 5.26 -18.55 0.85
C GLY A 27 4.21 -18.74 -0.25
N VAL A 28 4.05 -17.72 -1.10
CA VAL A 28 3.17 -17.79 -2.27
C VAL A 28 3.92 -17.33 -3.49
N GLU A 29 3.78 -18.08 -4.57
CA GLU A 29 4.24 -17.67 -5.88
C GLU A 29 3.36 -16.53 -6.39
N LEU A 30 4.00 -15.40 -6.70
CA LEU A 30 3.33 -14.23 -7.25
C LEU A 30 3.52 -14.21 -8.77
N ILE A 31 2.45 -14.52 -9.50
CA ILE A 31 2.46 -14.49 -10.96
C ILE A 31 2.08 -13.07 -11.41
N THR A 32 3.03 -12.36 -12.00
CA THR A 32 2.80 -11.02 -12.56
C THR A 32 1.82 -11.10 -13.73
N ARG A 33 0.73 -10.33 -13.67
CA ARG A 33 -0.25 -10.23 -14.75
C ARG A 33 -0.12 -8.94 -15.54
N TYR A 34 0.12 -7.83 -14.86
CA TYR A 34 0.22 -6.53 -15.50
C TYR A 34 1.19 -5.62 -14.76
N ARG A 35 1.89 -4.76 -15.50
CA ARG A 35 2.78 -3.74 -14.95
C ARG A 35 2.55 -2.42 -15.67
N THR A 36 2.27 -1.36 -14.90
CA THR A 36 2.17 0.01 -15.40
C THR A 36 3.19 0.94 -14.77
N LEU A 37 3.39 2.06 -15.45
CA LEU A 37 4.02 3.25 -14.91
C LEU A 37 2.97 4.35 -14.81
N GLU A 38 2.52 4.64 -13.59
CA GLU A 38 1.63 5.75 -13.33
C GLU A 38 2.47 7.01 -13.16
N SER A 39 2.30 7.97 -14.07
CA SER A 39 3.01 9.26 -14.02
C SER A 39 2.30 10.26 -13.11
N ALA A 40 2.96 11.35 -12.76
CA ALA A 40 2.36 12.48 -12.07
C ALA A 40 1.04 12.93 -12.74
N GLY A 41 -0.04 13.01 -11.96
CA GLY A 41 -1.39 13.32 -12.44
C GLY A 41 -2.23 12.12 -12.89
N ALA A 42 -1.64 10.92 -12.99
CA ALA A 42 -2.38 9.70 -13.21
C ALA A 42 -3.21 9.32 -11.97
N GLY A 43 -4.33 8.66 -12.20
CA GLY A 43 -5.19 8.07 -11.17
C GLY A 43 -5.45 6.61 -11.47
N TYR A 44 -5.48 5.78 -10.44
CA TYR A 44 -5.82 4.37 -10.54
C TYR A 44 -6.76 3.96 -9.42
N THR A 45 -7.53 2.91 -9.67
CA THR A 45 -8.43 2.29 -8.69
C THR A 45 -8.05 0.82 -8.53
N LEU A 46 -8.16 0.31 -7.31
CA LEU A 46 -7.90 -1.10 -7.03
C LEU A 46 -9.10 -1.71 -6.33
N HIS A 47 -9.51 -2.89 -6.80
CA HIS A 47 -10.42 -3.72 -6.03
C HIS A 47 -9.69 -4.23 -4.78
N HIS A 48 -10.37 -4.35 -3.65
CA HIS A 48 -9.76 -4.75 -2.38
C HIS A 48 -9.20 -6.19 -2.38
N ASP A 49 -9.61 -7.02 -3.35
CA ASP A 49 -9.07 -8.37 -3.61
C ASP A 49 -7.85 -8.41 -4.52
N THR A 50 -7.39 -7.24 -4.96
CA THR A 50 -6.24 -7.16 -5.86
C THR A 50 -4.95 -7.35 -5.08
N VAL A 51 -4.12 -8.30 -5.50
CA VAL A 51 -2.74 -8.43 -5.01
C VAL A 51 -1.85 -7.56 -5.88
N HIS A 52 -1.18 -6.59 -5.27
CA HIS A 52 -0.39 -5.61 -6.01
C HIS A 52 0.90 -5.21 -5.28
N ARG A 53 1.85 -4.68 -6.04
CA ARG A 53 3.04 -4.02 -5.55
C ARG A 53 3.16 -2.65 -6.19
N THR A 54 3.48 -1.66 -5.38
CA THR A 54 3.77 -0.29 -5.81
C THR A 54 5.21 0.04 -5.46
N GLU A 55 6.01 0.41 -6.47
CA GLU A 55 7.36 0.94 -6.28
C GLU A 55 7.33 2.41 -6.67
N THR A 56 7.63 3.30 -5.72
CA THR A 56 7.67 4.74 -5.94
C THR A 56 9.04 5.19 -6.43
N THR A 57 9.08 6.12 -7.36
CA THR A 57 10.30 6.90 -7.58
C THR A 57 10.52 7.86 -6.38
N VAL A 58 11.74 8.37 -6.23
CA VAL A 58 12.05 9.40 -5.22
C VAL A 58 11.09 10.59 -5.38
N ASP A 59 10.67 11.18 -4.25
CA ASP A 59 9.77 12.33 -4.18
C ASP A 59 8.39 12.14 -4.82
N THR A 60 7.92 10.90 -4.93
CA THR A 60 6.55 10.62 -5.35
C THR A 60 5.57 11.00 -4.25
N VAL A 61 4.62 11.88 -4.58
CA VAL A 61 3.52 12.29 -3.70
C VAL A 61 2.21 11.80 -4.30
N SER A 62 1.37 11.14 -3.50
CA SER A 62 0.05 10.68 -3.92
C SER A 62 -1.01 10.88 -2.85
N LEU A 63 -2.25 10.99 -3.32
CA LEU A 63 -3.45 10.99 -2.48
C LEU A 63 -4.12 9.62 -2.59
N LEU A 64 -4.16 8.88 -1.49
CA LEU A 64 -4.88 7.60 -1.42
C LEU A 64 -6.22 7.80 -0.74
N ILE A 65 -7.29 7.60 -1.48
CA ILE A 65 -8.65 7.54 -0.94
C ILE A 65 -9.02 6.07 -0.81
N ARG A 66 -9.33 5.63 0.41
CA ARG A 66 -9.78 4.27 0.69
C ARG A 66 -11.25 4.33 1.07
N GLY A 67 -12.06 3.48 0.44
CA GLY A 67 -13.45 3.26 0.82
C GLY A 67 -13.57 2.60 2.21
N PRO A 68 -14.78 2.28 2.67
CA PRO A 68 -14.98 1.56 3.92
C PRO A 68 -14.15 0.27 3.93
N VAL A 69 -13.54 -0.02 5.08
CA VAL A 69 -12.65 -1.17 5.22
C VAL A 69 -13.50 -2.44 5.33
N GLU A 70 -13.75 -3.08 4.18
CA GLU A 70 -14.50 -4.34 4.07
C GLU A 70 -13.67 -5.56 4.54
N LYS A 71 -12.34 -5.48 4.41
CA LYS A 71 -11.44 -6.61 4.70
C LYS A 71 -11.00 -6.69 6.15
N ARG A 72 -11.06 -7.90 6.70
CA ARG A 72 -10.58 -8.24 8.05
C ARG A 72 -9.06 -8.20 8.18
N ARG A 73 -8.33 -8.41 7.08
CA ARG A 73 -6.87 -8.52 7.03
C ARG A 73 -6.32 -7.84 5.78
N ALA A 74 -5.16 -7.23 5.90
CA ALA A 74 -4.34 -6.76 4.78
C ALA A 74 -2.99 -7.49 4.81
N LEU A 75 -2.55 -7.92 3.64
CA LEU A 75 -1.39 -8.77 3.44
C LEU A 75 -0.25 -7.99 2.80
N THR A 76 0.90 -7.95 3.46
CA THR A 76 2.12 -7.37 2.90
C THR A 76 3.17 -8.45 2.77
N ALA A 77 3.60 -8.75 1.54
CA ALA A 77 4.74 -9.63 1.30
C ALA A 77 6.05 -8.86 1.43
N ASP A 78 7.05 -9.44 2.09
CA ASP A 78 8.45 -9.05 1.93
C ASP A 78 8.98 -9.66 0.62
N PRO A 79 9.34 -8.84 -0.39
CA PRO A 79 9.81 -9.34 -1.67
C PRO A 79 11.18 -10.03 -1.59
N GLY A 80 12.01 -9.76 -0.57
CA GLY A 80 13.33 -10.39 -0.40
C GLY A 80 13.27 -11.76 0.25
N THR A 81 12.26 -12.01 1.09
CA THR A 81 12.13 -13.28 1.83
C THR A 81 10.90 -14.10 1.46
N GLY A 82 9.95 -13.52 0.71
CA GLY A 82 8.66 -14.13 0.38
C GLY A 82 7.72 -14.27 1.59
N LYS A 83 8.12 -13.77 2.77
CA LYS A 83 7.33 -13.87 4.00
C LYS A 83 6.22 -12.82 4.02
N PHE A 84 5.06 -13.21 4.52
CA PHE A 84 3.95 -12.28 4.68
C PHE A 84 3.91 -11.69 6.09
N ARG A 85 3.63 -10.40 6.16
CA ARG A 85 3.16 -9.73 7.36
C ARG A 85 1.70 -9.38 7.13
N PHE A 86 0.84 -9.82 8.04
CA PHE A 86 -0.54 -9.42 8.06
C PHE A 86 -0.69 -8.19 8.95
N SER A 87 -1.56 -7.28 8.55
CA SER A 87 -2.12 -6.27 9.43
C SER A 87 -3.62 -6.46 9.51
N LEU A 88 -4.17 -6.24 10.69
CA LEU A 88 -5.61 -6.32 10.91
C LEU A 88 -6.30 -5.14 10.21
N GLY A 89 -7.53 -5.40 9.75
CA GLY A 89 -8.41 -4.34 9.26
C GLY A 89 -8.73 -3.34 10.37
N ARG A 90 -9.09 -2.11 9.97
CA ARG A 90 -9.32 -0.96 10.87
C ARG A 90 -10.23 -1.26 12.07
N THR A 91 -11.27 -2.06 11.88
CA THR A 91 -12.24 -2.44 12.92
C THR A 91 -11.67 -3.39 13.98
N MET A 92 -10.52 -3.99 13.70
CA MET A 92 -9.83 -4.97 14.54
C MET A 92 -8.49 -4.42 15.08
N GLU A 93 -8.10 -3.20 14.72
CA GLU A 93 -6.91 -2.54 15.27
C GLU A 93 -7.15 -2.09 16.71
N THR A 94 -6.18 -2.32 17.57
CA THR A 94 -6.16 -1.82 18.94
C THR A 94 -5.86 -0.31 18.98
N PRO A 95 -6.32 0.43 20.01
CA PRO A 95 -6.02 1.87 20.11
C PRO A 95 -4.52 2.23 20.02
N PRO A 96 -3.58 1.45 20.59
CA PRO A 96 -2.14 1.69 20.39
C PRO A 96 -1.68 1.54 18.94
N GLU A 97 -2.17 0.54 18.19
CA GLU A 97 -1.84 0.35 16.77
C GLU A 97 -2.37 1.51 15.92
N VAL A 98 -3.58 1.97 16.24
CA VAL A 98 -4.16 3.17 15.63
C VAL A 98 -3.30 4.40 15.90
N ALA A 99 -2.86 4.59 17.14
CA ALA A 99 -2.04 5.72 17.52
C ALA A 99 -0.66 5.68 16.83
N ALA A 100 -0.04 4.51 16.74
CA ALA A 100 1.24 4.31 16.08
C ALA A 100 1.22 4.60 14.56
N ARG A 101 0.05 4.46 13.92
CA ARG A 101 -0.14 4.79 12.48
C ARG A 101 -0.44 6.26 12.22
N ARG A 102 -0.76 7.05 13.25
CA ARG A 102 -1.01 8.47 13.08
C ARG A 102 0.30 9.20 12.86
N MET A 103 0.30 10.07 11.86
CA MET A 103 1.38 11.02 11.65
C MET A 103 1.46 11.97 12.86
N SER A 104 2.65 12.16 13.41
CA SER A 104 2.88 13.20 14.42
C SER A 104 2.85 14.58 13.78
N SER A 105 2.65 15.63 14.58
CA SER A 105 2.74 17.01 14.07
C SER A 105 4.09 17.28 13.40
N ALA A 106 5.20 16.81 13.97
CA ALA A 106 6.52 16.99 13.36
C ALA A 106 6.66 16.29 12.00
N GLN A 107 6.07 15.09 11.84
CA GLN A 107 6.04 14.39 10.56
C GLN A 107 5.16 15.12 9.54
N PHE A 108 4.05 15.71 10.00
CA PHE A 108 3.16 16.52 9.16
C PHE A 108 3.86 17.79 8.67
N GLU A 109 4.50 18.55 9.55
CA GLU A 109 5.26 19.75 9.16
C GLU A 109 6.41 19.42 8.21
N ALA A 110 7.14 18.33 8.46
CA ALA A 110 8.21 17.89 7.56
C ALA A 110 7.68 17.50 6.17
N MET A 111 6.51 16.85 6.11
CA MET A 111 5.84 16.56 4.84
C MET A 111 5.43 17.85 4.15
N PHE A 112 4.84 18.80 4.87
CA PHE A 112 4.38 20.07 4.32
C PHE A 112 5.55 20.88 3.72
N ALA A 113 6.64 21.05 4.47
CA ALA A 113 7.85 21.71 3.99
C ALA A 113 8.41 21.03 2.73
N ARG A 114 8.40 19.69 2.68
CA ARG A 114 8.84 18.95 1.47
C ARG A 114 7.94 19.23 0.27
N LEU A 115 6.63 19.39 0.47
CA LEU A 115 5.70 19.74 -0.61
C LEU A 115 5.92 21.17 -1.13
N GLU A 116 6.26 22.12 -0.26
CA GLU A 116 6.65 23.48 -0.64
C GLU A 116 7.97 23.49 -1.44
N GLU A 117 8.99 22.74 -1.00
CA GLU A 117 10.26 22.59 -1.73
C GLU A 117 10.07 22.02 -3.15
N LEU A 118 9.08 21.13 -3.32
CA LEU A 118 8.72 20.55 -4.61
C LEU A 118 7.81 21.45 -5.46
N GLY A 119 7.37 22.61 -4.94
CA GLY A 119 6.44 23.51 -5.61
C GLY A 119 5.06 22.88 -5.88
N ILE A 120 4.64 21.97 -4.99
CA ILE A 120 3.30 21.36 -5.00
C ILE A 120 2.30 22.27 -4.28
N LEU A 121 2.73 22.86 -3.17
CA LEU A 121 2.01 23.85 -2.37
C LEU A 121 2.57 25.26 -2.58
#